data_AF-A0A970YZC4-F1
#
_entry.id   AF-A0A970YZC4-F1
#
_cell.length_a   1.000
_cell.length_b   1.000
_cell.length_c   1.000
_cell.angle_alpha   90.00
_cell.angle_beta   90.00
_cell.angle_gamma   90.00
#
_symmetry.space_group_name_H-M   'P 1'
#
loop_
_entity.id
_entity.type
_entity.pdbx_description
1 polymer ?
#
loop_
_entity_poly.entity_id
_entity_poly.type
_entity_poly.pdbx_seq_one_letter_code
_entity_poly.pdbx_strand_id
1 'polypeptide(L)' 'MTEATDRLIEFPASGWEIPEIGKDNYREIIYGSYRIMYKTEDLKIYILAVAHAARNWQFDFE' A
#
# COMPACT_ATOMS: atom_id res chain seq x y z
N MET A 1 -11.88 -11.03 -9.39
CA MET A 1 -10.41 -10.89 -9.17
C MET A 1 -10.01 -9.41 -9.09
N THR A 2 -10.73 -8.56 -8.35
CA THR A 2 -10.32 -7.14 -8.11
C THR A 2 -10.80 -6.55 -6.76
N GLU A 3 -11.43 -7.32 -5.86
CA GLU A 3 -12.08 -6.75 -4.65
C GLU A 3 -11.14 -5.95 -3.74
N ALA A 4 -9.86 -6.31 -3.68
CA ALA A 4 -8.87 -5.61 -2.87
C ALA A 4 -8.61 -4.17 -3.35
N THR A 5 -8.62 -3.96 -4.67
CA THR A 5 -8.30 -2.67 -5.28
C THR A 5 -9.54 -1.79 -5.37
N ASP A 6 -10.72 -2.39 -5.58
CA ASP A 6 -12.00 -1.68 -5.53
C ASP A 6 -12.22 -1.02 -4.15
N ARG A 7 -11.88 -1.72 -3.06
CA ARG A 7 -11.95 -1.14 -1.71
C ARG A 7 -11.03 0.07 -1.50
N LEU A 8 -9.89 0.12 -2.19
CA LEU A 8 -8.99 1.28 -2.12
C LEU A 8 -9.60 2.52 -2.77
N ILE A 9 -10.46 2.36 -3.78
CA ILE A 9 -11.17 3.47 -4.42
C ILE A 9 -12.15 4.12 -3.43
N GLU A 10 -12.88 3.30 -2.67
CA GLU A 10 -13.84 3.80 -1.68
C GLU A 10 -13.17 4.27 -0.39
N PHE A 11 -12.09 3.61 0.04
CA PHE A 11 -11.39 3.88 1.30
C PHE A 11 -9.87 3.93 1.11
N PRO A 12 -9.33 4.98 0.47
CA PRO A 12 -7.90 5.09 0.18
C PRO A 12 -7.04 5.18 1.44
N ALA A 13 -7.58 5.67 2.56
CA ALA A 13 -6.90 5.74 3.85
C ALA A 13 -6.99 4.44 4.69
N SER A 14 -7.54 3.35 4.15
CA SER A 14 -7.74 2.10 4.92
C SER A 14 -6.46 1.30 5.17
N GLY A 15 -5.40 1.57 4.40
CA GLY A 15 -4.08 0.99 4.63
C GLY A 15 -3.37 1.60 5.84
N TRP A 16 -2.42 0.83 6.38
CA TRP A 16 -1.57 1.22 7.50
C TRP A 16 -0.53 2.21 7.01
N GLU A 17 -0.23 3.23 7.80
CA GLU A 17 0.93 4.09 7.51
C GLU A 17 2.20 3.22 7.47
N ILE A 18 3.12 3.56 6.58
CA ILE A 18 4.43 2.93 6.55
C ILE A 18 5.35 3.83 7.39
N PRO A 19 5.59 3.52 8.69
CA PRO A 19 6.34 4.39 9.59
C PRO A 19 7.77 4.63 9.10
N GLU A 20 8.34 3.68 8.34
CA GLU A 20 9.68 3.77 7.75
C GLU A 20 9.81 4.91 6.72
N ILE A 21 8.70 5.34 6.09
CA ILE A 21 8.71 6.41 5.08
C ILE A 21 8.44 7.78 5.71
N GLY A 22 7.80 7.82 6.89
CA GLY A 22 7.50 9.07 7.60
C GLY A 22 6.59 10.04 6.84
N LYS A 23 5.90 9.57 5.80
CA LYS A 23 4.96 10.35 4.98
C LYS A 23 3.58 9.73 5.08
N ASP A 24 2.62 10.48 5.60
CA ASP A 24 1.24 10.04 5.91
C ASP A 24 0.46 9.48 4.70
N ASN A 25 0.91 9.84 3.50
CA ASN A 25 0.30 9.44 2.25
C ASN A 25 0.81 8.11 1.69
N TYR A 26 1.80 7.47 2.33
CA TYR A 26 2.27 6.13 1.96
C TYR A 26 1.65 5.09 2.88
N ARG A 27 1.03 4.09 2.26
CA ARG A 27 0.22 3.10 2.97
C ARG A 27 0.47 1.69 2.46
N GLU A 28 0.30 0.74 3.36
CA GLU A 28 0.31 -0.68 3.04
C GLU A 28 -1.02 -1.37 3.40
N ILE A 29 -1.42 -2.33 2.58
CA ILE A 29 -2.48 -3.30 2.91
C ILE A 29 -1.95 -4.72 2.75
N ILE A 30 -2.47 -5.62 3.57
CA ILE A 30 -2.26 -7.06 3.42
C ILE A 30 -3.49 -7.65 2.74
N TYR A 31 -3.29 -8.32 1.61
CA TYR A 31 -4.33 -9.06 0.90
C TYR A 31 -3.87 -10.50 0.69
N GLY A 32 -4.47 -11.42 1.47
CA GLY A 32 -4.02 -12.80 1.53
C GLY A 32 -2.56 -12.88 1.97
N SER A 33 -1.72 -13.56 1.19
CA SER A 33 -0.29 -13.68 1.43
C SER A 33 0.55 -12.58 0.77
N TYR A 34 -0.08 -11.51 0.28
CA TYR A 34 0.58 -10.40 -0.37
C TYR A 34 0.45 -9.11 0.43
N ARG A 35 1.47 -8.27 0.33
CA ARG A 35 1.49 -6.90 0.80
C ARG A 35 1.48 -5.99 -0.42
N ILE A 36 0.53 -5.06 -0.46
CA ILE A 36 0.39 -4.06 -1.50
C ILE A 36 0.73 -2.72 -0.87
N MET A 37 1.73 -2.06 -1.42
CA MET A 37 2.15 -0.73 -1.01
C MET A 37 1.72 0.27 -2.04
N TYR A 38 1.15 1.37 -1.57
CA TYR A 38 0.60 2.39 -2.41
C TYR A 38 0.78 3.77 -1.77
N LYS A 39 0.73 4.80 -2.60
CA LYS A 39 0.60 6.18 -2.11
C LYS A 39 -0.69 6.80 -2.61
N THR A 40 -1.24 7.69 -1.80
CA THR A 40 -2.38 8.55 -2.16
C THR A 40 -1.85 9.94 -2.49
N GLU A 41 -2.20 10.48 -3.64
CA GLU A 41 -1.81 11.84 -4.04
C GLU A 41 -2.98 12.47 -4.79
N ASP A 42 -3.48 13.60 -4.29
CA ASP A 42 -4.72 14.23 -4.70
C ASP A 42 -5.90 13.23 -4.70
N LEU A 43 -6.45 12.91 -5.87
CA LEU A 43 -7.57 11.98 -6.08
C LEU A 43 -7.10 10.68 -6.75
N LYS A 44 -5.80 10.35 -6.66
CA LYS A 44 -5.19 9.20 -7.32
C LYS A 44 -4.52 8.28 -6.31
N ILE A 45 -4.55 7.00 -6.65
CA ILE A 45 -3.88 5.93 -5.92
C ILE A 45 -2.80 5.36 -6.82
N TYR A 46 -1.56 5.37 -6.35
CA TYR A 46 -0.43 4.82 -7.07
C TYR A 46 0.03 3.55 -6.37
N ILE A 47 -0.08 2.41 -7.04
CA ILE A 47 0.49 1.16 -6.54
C ILE A 47 1.99 1.21 -6.79
N LEU A 48 2.77 1.16 -5.71
CA LEU A 48 4.23 1.25 -5.75
C LEU A 48 4.85 -0.14 -5.88
N ALA A 49 4.32 -1.11 -5.12
CA ALA A 49 4.82 -2.47 -5.10
C ALA A 49 3.75 -3.48 -4.67
N VAL A 50 3.90 -4.71 -5.16
CA VAL A 50 3.17 -5.88 -4.67
C VAL A 50 4.19 -6.97 -4.37
N ALA A 51 4.26 -7.39 -3.11
CA ALA A 51 5.25 -8.36 -2.65
C ALA A 51 4.57 -9.46 -1.82
N HIS A 52 5.16 -10.65 -1.80
CA HIS A 52 4.68 -11.72 -0.91
C HIS A 52 5.05 -11.37 0.54
N ALA A 53 4.08 -11.40 1.46
CA ALA A 53 4.21 -10.95 2.85
C ALA A 53 5.25 -11.76 3.66
N ALA A 54 5.56 -12.99 3.23
CA ALA A 54 6.60 -13.81 3.86
C ALA A 54 8.05 -13.40 3.47
N ARG A 55 8.24 -12.49 2.50
CA ARG A 55 9.57 -11.95 2.20
C ARG A 55 9.84 -10.77 3.12
N ASN A 56 10.94 -10.84 3.86
CA ASN A 56 11.42 -9.71 4.63
C ASN A 56 11.98 -8.68 3.63
N TRP A 57 11.24 -7.61 3.39
CA TRP A 57 11.57 -6.59 2.40
C TRP A 57 11.96 -5.31 3.13
N GLN A 58 13.20 -4.86 2.94
CA GLN A 58 13.65 -3.53 3.37
C GLN A 58 13.40 -2.56 2.23
N PHE A 59 12.75 -1.44 2.51
CA PHE A 59 12.50 -0.39 1.54
C PHE A 59 13.56 0.69 1.61
N ASP A 60 14.08 1.07 0.44
CA ASP A 60 14.81 2.31 0.22
C ASP A 60 13.96 3.11 -0.79
N PHE A 61 13.24 4.12 -0.31
CA PHE A 61 12.46 5.01 -1.15
C PHE A 61 13.20 6.34 -1.21
N GLU A 62 13.95 6.54 -2.30
CA GLU A 62 14.72 7.77 -2.59
C GLU A 62 13.79 8.98 -2.87
#